data_AF-A0A3N0ZD62-F1
#
_entry.id   AF-A0A3N0ZD62-F1
#
_cell.length_a   1.000
_cell.length_b   1.000
_cell.length_c   1.000
_cell.angle_alpha   90.00
_cell.angle_beta   90.00
_cell.angle_gamma   90.00
#
_symmetry.space_group_name_H-M   'P 1'
#
loop_
_entity.id
_entity.type
_entity.pdbx_description
1 polymer ?
#
loop_
_entity_poly.entity_id
_entity_poly.type
_entity_poly.pdbx_seq_one_letter_code
_entity_poly.pdbx_strand_id
1 'polypeptide(L)'
;MSTQYEQQKDTYKLVEKLASKSFKKEHVLLKYLVKNIVNMKEFDITGGRIWELEPETASYKLVYQYGEVKRIPNGYTIAIAEHPILPRLIKERTVLNYETDPVLREKGIEIYSVTGVGDVIRLKTGKYYKYALGFNAPEILQSFYETLNIINSVVNIALKSLGAQQKQHKIEKDILKASEIQRSLQPDHKLQFHDYDIYGLCLSAHYVGGDYFDYILHSVDEEERLSVLVSDAAASGLPAATQALFVSGAIRMGSTFTPSISKFMSKLNNLIYE
;
A
#
# COMPACT_ATOMS: atom_id res chain seq x y z
N MET A 1 4.98 -3.27 44.91
CA MET A 1 4.26 -2.10 44.36
C MET A 1 5.10 -1.30 43.36
N SER A 2 6.44 -1.23 43.49
CA SER A 2 7.33 -0.53 42.55
C SER A 2 7.41 -1.18 41.15
N THR A 3 7.50 -2.52 41.08
CA THR A 3 7.75 -3.26 39.82
C THR A 3 6.58 -3.19 38.83
N GLN A 4 5.34 -3.20 39.31
CA GLN A 4 4.14 -3.14 38.45
C GLN A 4 3.93 -1.74 37.85
N TYR A 5 4.38 -0.69 38.55
CA TYR A 5 4.29 0.69 38.09
C TYR A 5 5.35 1.02 37.02
N GLU A 6 6.54 0.42 37.12
CA GLU A 6 7.59 0.53 36.09
C GLU A 6 7.16 -0.16 34.78
N GLN A 7 6.63 -1.37 34.85
CA GLN A 7 6.10 -2.12 33.70
C GLN A 7 5.06 -1.35 32.89
N GLN A 8 4.13 -0.67 33.59
CA GLN A 8 3.08 0.10 32.95
C GLN A 8 3.64 1.35 32.24
N LYS A 9 4.69 1.97 32.82
CA LYS A 9 5.34 3.16 32.29
C LYS A 9 6.13 2.86 31.01
N ASP A 10 6.87 1.76 30.97
CA ASP A 10 7.69 1.41 29.80
C ASP A 10 6.85 0.88 28.63
N THR A 11 5.78 0.15 28.94
CA THR A 11 4.74 -0.20 27.94
C THR A 11 4.11 1.07 27.35
N TYR A 12 3.71 2.03 28.19
CA TYR A 12 3.11 3.28 27.73
C TYR A 12 4.08 4.10 26.86
N LYS A 13 5.35 4.25 27.27
CA LYS A 13 6.38 4.91 26.46
C LYS A 13 6.61 4.22 25.11
N LEU A 14 6.56 2.89 25.07
CA LEU A 14 6.69 2.16 23.80
C LEU A 14 5.51 2.49 22.89
N VAL A 15 4.29 2.44 23.40
CA VAL A 15 3.06 2.79 22.66
C VAL A 15 3.13 4.24 22.17
N GLU A 16 3.51 5.19 23.02
CA GLU A 16 3.67 6.60 22.69
C GLU A 16 4.75 6.81 21.61
N LYS A 17 5.89 6.11 21.71
CA LYS A 17 6.94 6.14 20.68
C LYS A 17 6.51 5.54 19.35
N LEU A 18 5.67 4.49 19.37
CA LEU A 18 5.10 3.90 18.17
C LEU A 18 4.08 4.84 17.53
N ALA A 19 3.31 5.58 18.34
CA ALA A 19 2.33 6.56 17.86
C ALA A 19 2.98 7.85 17.33
N SER A 20 4.09 8.30 17.94
CA SER A 20 4.76 9.56 17.58
C SER A 20 5.73 9.45 16.41
N LYS A 21 6.31 8.27 16.15
CA LYS A 21 7.21 8.06 15.00
C LYS A 21 6.44 7.71 13.74
N SER A 22 6.72 8.44 12.66
CA SER A 22 6.33 8.03 11.32
C SER A 22 7.32 6.99 10.76
N PHE A 23 6.79 5.84 10.35
CA PHE A 23 7.56 4.79 9.68
C PHE A 23 7.21 4.82 8.18
N LYS A 24 8.19 4.55 7.30
CA LYS A 24 7.92 4.49 5.85
C LYS A 24 7.57 3.08 5.35
N LYS A 25 8.05 2.06 6.06
CA LYS A 25 7.91 0.64 5.68
C LYS A 25 7.62 -0.21 6.92
N GLU A 26 6.78 -1.23 6.74
CA GLU A 26 6.36 -2.16 7.81
C GLU A 26 7.57 -2.83 8.50
N HIS A 27 8.55 -3.30 7.73
CA HIS A 27 9.75 -3.93 8.30
C HIS A 27 10.56 -3.00 9.21
N VAL A 28 10.52 -1.67 9.00
CA VAL A 28 11.23 -0.70 9.86
C VAL A 28 10.51 -0.57 11.19
N LEU A 29 9.17 -0.48 11.15
CA LEU A 29 8.32 -0.48 12.34
C LEU A 29 8.56 -1.75 13.17
N LEU A 30 8.50 -2.92 12.53
CA LEU A 30 8.67 -4.20 13.22
C LEU A 30 10.07 -4.38 13.81
N LYS A 31 11.14 -4.01 13.08
CA LYS A 31 12.53 -4.04 13.60
C LYS A 31 12.69 -3.13 14.81
N TYR A 32 12.12 -1.94 14.75
CA TYR A 32 12.12 -1.01 15.88
C TYR A 32 11.39 -1.59 17.08
N LEU A 33 10.19 -2.15 16.87
CA LEU A 33 9.40 -2.76 17.91
C LEU A 33 10.16 -3.89 18.61
N VAL A 34 10.64 -4.88 17.84
CA VAL A 34 11.37 -6.03 18.37
C VAL A 34 12.59 -5.56 19.18
N LYS A 35 13.35 -4.59 18.67
CA LYS A 35 14.50 -4.04 19.39
C LYS A 35 14.12 -3.41 20.72
N ASN A 36 13.01 -2.66 20.78
CA ASN A 36 12.59 -2.02 22.03
C ASN A 36 12.09 -3.06 23.04
N ILE A 37 11.31 -4.06 22.62
CA ILE A 37 10.80 -5.12 23.49
C ILE A 37 11.96 -5.93 24.09
N VAL A 38 12.94 -6.34 23.27
CA VAL A 38 14.10 -7.10 23.75
C VAL A 38 14.95 -6.28 24.73
N ASN A 39 15.01 -4.95 24.56
CA ASN A 39 15.76 -4.08 25.46
C ASN A 39 14.97 -3.69 26.74
N MET A 40 13.73 -4.15 26.92
CA MET A 40 12.99 -3.98 28.18
C MET A 40 13.58 -4.92 29.23
N LYS A 41 14.32 -4.35 30.18
CA LYS A 41 14.99 -5.12 31.26
C LYS A 41 14.01 -5.86 32.17
N GLU A 42 12.73 -5.48 32.16
CA GLU A 42 11.70 -5.97 33.06
C GLU A 42 11.24 -7.41 32.76
N PHE A 43 11.51 -7.92 31.56
CA PHE A 43 10.98 -9.19 31.06
C PHE A 43 12.06 -10.22 30.72
N ASP A 44 13.35 -9.90 30.96
CA ASP A 44 14.50 -10.77 30.69
C ASP A 44 14.49 -11.44 29.31
N ILE A 45 13.96 -10.72 28.30
CA ILE A 45 13.91 -11.19 26.92
C ILE A 45 15.32 -11.23 26.36
N THR A 46 15.82 -12.44 26.08
CA THR A 46 17.18 -12.63 25.55
C THR A 46 17.23 -12.46 24.04
N GLY A 47 16.11 -12.65 23.34
CA GLY A 47 16.07 -12.48 21.89
C GLY A 47 14.69 -12.25 21.31
N GLY A 48 14.68 -11.61 20.15
CA GLY A 48 13.49 -11.28 19.38
C GLY A 48 13.70 -11.50 17.88
N ARG A 49 12.67 -11.97 17.19
CA ARG A 49 12.70 -12.40 15.79
C ARG A 49 11.49 -11.89 15.03
N ILE A 50 11.69 -11.59 13.75
CA ILE A 50 10.61 -11.27 12.81
C ILE A 50 10.61 -12.34 11.74
N TRP A 51 9.47 -13.01 11.63
CA TRP A 51 9.17 -13.99 10.61
C TRP A 51 8.14 -13.40 9.64
N GLU A 52 8.37 -13.54 8.34
CA GLU A 52 7.44 -13.10 7.28
C GLU A 52 6.91 -14.31 6.52
N LEU A 53 5.60 -14.32 6.28
CA LEU A 53 4.94 -15.39 5.54
C LEU A 53 5.39 -15.37 4.07
N GLU A 54 5.81 -16.53 3.56
CA GLU A 54 6.02 -16.81 2.14
C GLU A 54 4.85 -17.69 1.64
N PRO A 55 3.83 -17.09 0.96
CA PRO A 55 2.63 -17.82 0.55
C PRO A 55 2.88 -18.96 -0.44
N GLU A 56 3.92 -18.82 -1.28
CA GLU A 56 4.27 -19.77 -2.35
C GLU A 56 4.73 -21.12 -1.78
N THR A 57 5.50 -21.08 -0.69
CA THR A 57 6.09 -22.24 -0.02
C THR A 57 5.33 -22.66 1.23
N ALA A 58 4.29 -21.92 1.62
CA ALA A 58 3.56 -22.10 2.88
C ALA A 58 4.51 -22.19 4.10
N SER A 59 5.51 -21.30 4.12
CA SER A 59 6.52 -21.20 5.18
C SER A 59 6.60 -19.78 5.72
N TYR A 60 7.25 -19.63 6.87
CA TYR A 60 7.67 -18.33 7.37
C TYR A 60 9.18 -18.21 7.28
N LYS A 61 9.67 -17.11 6.74
CA LYS A 61 11.10 -16.83 6.60
C LYS A 61 11.57 -15.86 7.67
N LEU A 62 12.76 -16.13 8.20
CA LEU A 62 13.42 -15.22 9.14
C LEU A 62 13.90 -13.96 8.40
N VAL A 63 13.33 -12.80 8.76
CA VAL A 63 13.67 -11.49 8.19
C VAL A 63 14.58 -10.68 9.11
N TYR A 64 14.49 -10.92 10.42
CA TYR A 64 15.26 -10.18 11.40
C TYR A 64 15.43 -10.95 12.70
N GLN A 65 16.57 -10.76 13.35
CA GLN A 65 16.89 -11.28 14.67
C GLN A 65 17.64 -10.20 15.46
N TYR A 66 17.35 -10.08 16.75
CA TYR A 66 18.01 -9.15 17.66
C TYR A 66 18.07 -9.74 19.09
N GLY A 67 19.12 -9.41 19.84
CA GLY A 67 19.33 -9.87 21.22
C GLY A 67 20.61 -10.70 21.40
N GLU A 68 20.83 -11.20 22.61
CA GLU A 68 21.96 -12.03 23.03
C GLU A 68 21.73 -13.51 22.67
N VAL A 69 21.55 -13.78 21.38
CA VAL A 69 21.23 -15.11 20.86
C VAL A 69 22.18 -15.48 19.72
N LYS A 70 22.52 -16.78 19.62
CA LYS A 70 23.30 -17.29 18.50
C LYS A 70 22.55 -17.00 17.19
N ARG A 71 23.26 -16.55 16.15
CA ARG A 71 22.64 -16.21 14.87
C ARG A 71 22.09 -17.47 14.19
N ILE A 72 20.84 -17.38 13.77
CA ILE A 72 20.19 -18.37 12.90
C ILE A 72 20.72 -18.16 11.47
N PRO A 73 20.84 -19.23 10.64
CA PRO A 73 21.25 -19.09 9.25
C PRO A 73 20.41 -18.06 8.47
N ASN A 74 21.06 -17.33 7.57
CA ASN A 74 20.37 -16.37 6.71
C ASN A 74 19.37 -17.10 5.81
N GLY A 75 18.16 -16.55 5.70
CA GLY A 75 17.10 -17.14 4.87
C GLY A 75 16.49 -18.41 5.44
N TYR A 76 16.69 -18.71 6.73
CA TYR A 76 16.05 -19.83 7.39
C TYR A 76 14.52 -19.71 7.31
N THR A 77 13.87 -20.84 7.04
CA THR A 77 12.41 -20.91 6.89
C THR A 77 11.84 -22.01 7.78
N ILE A 78 10.69 -21.74 8.39
CA ILE A 78 9.91 -22.72 9.15
C ILE A 78 8.64 -23.07 8.37
N ALA A 79 8.38 -24.35 8.14
CA ALA A 79 7.20 -24.78 7.40
C ALA A 79 5.95 -24.68 8.30
N ILE A 80 4.83 -24.20 7.76
CA ILE A 80 3.58 -24.10 8.56
C ILE A 80 3.12 -25.47 9.06
N ALA A 81 3.33 -26.52 8.26
CA ALA A 81 2.94 -27.89 8.60
C ALA A 81 3.72 -28.45 9.81
N GLU A 82 4.94 -27.99 10.04
CA GLU A 82 5.82 -28.47 11.12
C GLU A 82 5.59 -27.70 12.43
N HIS A 83 4.87 -26.57 12.38
CA HIS A 83 4.62 -25.70 13.51
C HIS A 83 3.11 -25.46 13.72
N PRO A 84 2.40 -26.37 14.42
CA PRO A 84 0.94 -26.30 14.61
C PRO A 84 0.47 -25.10 15.45
N ILE A 85 1.40 -24.35 16.03
CA ILE A 85 1.11 -23.08 16.71
C ILE A 85 0.79 -21.93 15.77
N LEU A 86 1.28 -21.94 14.52
CA LEU A 86 1.09 -20.82 13.59
C LEU A 86 -0.39 -20.61 13.21
N PRO A 87 -1.19 -21.65 12.92
CA PRO A 87 -2.65 -21.51 12.74
C PRO A 87 -3.38 -20.97 13.98
N ARG A 88 -2.89 -21.28 15.19
CA ARG A 88 -3.54 -20.87 16.46
C ARG A 88 -3.48 -19.36 16.68
N LEU A 89 -2.48 -18.68 16.12
CA LEU A 89 -2.33 -17.22 16.21
C LEU A 89 -3.56 -16.46 15.74
N ILE A 90 -4.34 -16.99 14.78
CA ILE A 90 -5.58 -16.33 14.33
C ILE A 90 -6.62 -16.21 15.46
N LYS A 91 -6.69 -17.21 16.35
CA LYS A 91 -7.65 -17.23 17.46
C LYS A 91 -7.06 -16.62 18.73
N GLU A 92 -5.82 -17.00 19.05
CA GLU A 92 -5.19 -16.69 20.33
C GLU A 92 -4.36 -15.39 20.29
N ARG A 93 -4.03 -14.87 19.09
CA ARG A 93 -3.14 -13.72 18.80
C ARG A 93 -1.69 -13.94 19.23
N THR A 94 -1.49 -14.40 20.45
CA THR A 94 -0.21 -14.69 21.07
C THR A 94 -0.25 -16.10 21.65
N VAL A 95 0.83 -16.86 21.49
CA VAL A 95 0.96 -18.22 22.03
C VAL A 95 2.32 -18.34 22.71
N LEU A 96 2.32 -18.96 23.90
CA LEU A 96 3.54 -19.42 24.56
C LEU A 96 3.78 -20.89 24.17
N ASN A 97 5.00 -21.25 23.81
CA ASN A 97 5.33 -22.62 23.48
C ASN A 97 6.81 -22.94 23.77
N TYR A 98 7.11 -24.25 23.79
CA TYR A 98 8.47 -24.76 23.77
C TYR A 98 8.92 -24.97 22.33
N GLU A 99 10.17 -24.62 22.05
CA GLU A 99 10.76 -24.82 20.73
C GLU A 99 10.84 -26.31 20.43
N THR A 100 10.50 -26.70 19.21
CA THR A 100 10.58 -28.09 18.73
C THR A 100 11.58 -28.25 17.60
N ASP A 101 11.93 -27.15 16.93
CA ASP A 101 12.92 -27.14 15.86
C ASP A 101 14.34 -27.39 16.43
N PRO A 102 15.06 -28.43 15.95
CA PRO A 102 16.39 -28.76 16.44
C PRO A 102 17.42 -27.65 16.24
N VAL A 103 17.36 -26.94 15.10
CA VAL A 103 18.28 -25.85 14.77
C VAL A 103 18.05 -24.69 15.73
N LEU A 104 16.80 -24.32 15.97
CA LEU A 104 16.44 -23.24 16.87
C LEU A 104 16.83 -23.56 18.34
N ARG A 105 16.61 -24.81 18.79
CA ARG A 105 17.09 -25.28 20.10
C ARG A 105 18.61 -25.19 20.25
N GLU A 106 19.37 -25.60 19.25
CA GLU A 106 20.84 -25.51 19.26
C GLU A 106 21.34 -24.05 19.39
N LYS A 107 20.51 -23.09 18.94
CA LYS A 107 20.74 -21.65 19.11
C LYS A 107 20.33 -21.09 20.48
N GLY A 108 19.90 -21.93 21.41
CA GLY A 108 19.52 -21.55 22.78
C GLY A 108 18.08 -21.06 22.91
N ILE A 109 17.21 -21.47 21.99
CA ILE A 109 15.79 -21.14 22.02
C ILE A 109 15.06 -22.33 22.61
N GLU A 110 14.68 -22.23 23.88
CA GLU A 110 13.94 -23.29 24.57
C GLU A 110 12.48 -22.92 24.76
N ILE A 111 12.23 -21.74 25.34
CA ILE A 111 10.89 -21.18 25.56
C ILE A 111 10.74 -19.92 24.72
N TYR A 112 9.60 -19.81 24.02
CA TYR A 112 9.30 -18.62 23.24
C TYR A 112 7.82 -18.24 23.30
N SER A 113 7.56 -16.94 23.22
CA SER A 113 6.26 -16.38 22.92
C SER A 113 6.25 -15.93 21.46
N VAL A 114 5.20 -16.28 20.73
CA VAL A 114 4.98 -15.83 19.35
C VAL A 114 3.69 -15.04 19.27
N THR A 115 3.71 -13.92 18.55
CA THR A 115 2.52 -13.10 18.32
C THR A 115 2.36 -12.77 16.84
N GLY A 116 1.14 -12.93 16.31
CA GLY A 116 0.81 -12.66 14.91
C GLY A 116 0.44 -11.19 14.71
N VAL A 117 1.05 -10.54 13.71
CA VAL A 117 0.82 -9.12 13.39
C VAL A 117 0.72 -8.88 11.88
N GLY A 118 0.02 -7.81 11.50
CA GLY A 118 -0.20 -7.40 10.12
C GLY A 118 -1.43 -8.03 9.47
N ASP A 119 -1.49 -7.98 8.15
CA ASP A 119 -2.63 -8.49 7.38
C ASP A 119 -2.80 -10.00 7.56
N VAL A 120 -4.06 -10.46 7.52
CA VAL A 120 -4.37 -11.89 7.52
C VAL A 120 -4.45 -12.38 6.08
N ILE A 121 -3.55 -13.29 5.71
CA ILE A 121 -3.45 -13.89 4.38
C ILE A 121 -4.11 -15.26 4.40
N ARG A 122 -4.96 -15.53 3.40
CA ARG A 122 -5.65 -16.81 3.23
C ARG A 122 -4.85 -17.72 2.30
N LEU A 123 -4.43 -18.86 2.82
CA LEU A 123 -3.80 -19.96 2.08
C LEU A 123 -4.77 -21.14 1.95
N LYS A 124 -4.41 -22.15 1.15
CA LYS A 124 -5.17 -23.41 1.08
C LYS A 124 -5.27 -24.12 2.44
N THR A 125 -4.23 -23.98 3.26
CA THR A 125 -4.11 -24.63 4.58
C THR A 125 -4.77 -23.85 5.72
N GLY A 126 -5.28 -22.62 5.48
CA GLY A 126 -5.88 -21.81 6.54
C GLY A 126 -5.64 -20.31 6.38
N LYS A 127 -5.80 -19.57 7.48
CA LYS A 127 -5.52 -18.13 7.57
C LYS A 127 -4.29 -17.92 8.44
N TYR A 128 -3.44 -16.99 8.05
CA TYR A 128 -2.17 -16.71 8.73
C TYR A 128 -1.90 -15.21 8.74
N TYR A 129 -1.25 -14.72 9.79
CA TYR A 129 -0.77 -13.34 9.80
C TYR A 129 0.40 -13.19 8.83
N LYS A 130 0.56 -12.00 8.24
CA LYS A 130 1.69 -11.68 7.36
C LYS A 130 3.02 -11.78 8.10
N TYR A 131 3.03 -11.39 9.38
CA TYR A 131 4.22 -11.46 10.22
C TYR A 131 3.95 -12.22 11.52
N ALA A 132 4.96 -12.95 11.99
CA ALA A 132 5.00 -13.51 13.33
C ALA A 132 6.23 -12.96 14.07
N LEU A 133 6.02 -12.41 15.26
CA LEU A 133 7.07 -11.89 16.12
C LEU A 133 7.33 -12.91 17.22
N GLY A 134 8.55 -13.45 17.27
CA GLY A 134 8.96 -14.42 18.28
C GLY A 134 9.89 -13.79 19.31
N PHE A 135 9.63 -14.01 20.59
CA PHE A 135 10.45 -13.55 21.71
C PHE A 135 10.83 -14.74 22.58
N ASN A 136 12.10 -14.89 22.91
CA ASN A 136 12.59 -15.96 23.79
C ASN A 136 13.21 -15.39 25.05
N ALA A 137 13.05 -16.11 26.15
CA ALA A 137 13.57 -15.78 27.47
C ALA A 137 13.78 -17.07 28.27
N PRO A 138 14.63 -17.08 29.32
CA PRO A 138 14.77 -18.22 30.22
C PRO A 138 13.45 -18.57 30.92
N GLU A 139 12.66 -17.54 31.25
CA GLU A 139 11.32 -17.65 31.80
C GLU A 139 10.42 -16.58 31.17
N ILE A 140 9.19 -16.94 30.80
CA ILE A 140 8.22 -15.98 30.24
C ILE A 140 7.13 -15.72 31.27
N LEU A 141 7.21 -14.56 31.91
CA LEU A 141 6.23 -14.10 32.89
C LEU A 141 4.86 -13.84 32.25
N GLN A 142 3.78 -14.10 33.00
CA GLN A 142 2.41 -13.81 32.57
C GLN A 142 2.21 -12.32 32.24
N SER A 143 2.88 -11.42 32.97
CA SER A 143 2.86 -9.98 32.71
C SER A 143 3.41 -9.60 31.33
N PHE A 144 4.39 -10.35 30.82
CA PHE A 144 4.91 -10.15 29.46
C PHE A 144 3.84 -10.50 28.42
N TYR A 145 3.10 -11.59 28.63
CA TYR A 145 2.02 -12.00 27.73
C TYR A 145 0.91 -10.93 27.64
N GLU A 146 0.50 -10.36 28.78
CA GLU A 146 -0.47 -9.26 28.83
C GLU A 146 0.04 -8.02 28.10
N THR A 147 1.29 -7.63 28.36
CA THR A 147 1.97 -6.52 27.70
C THR A 147 2.04 -6.72 26.19
N LEU A 148 2.36 -7.94 25.75
CA LEU A 148 2.47 -8.27 24.33
C LEU A 148 1.12 -8.19 23.61
N ASN A 149 0.01 -8.48 24.28
CA ASN A 149 -1.33 -8.31 23.70
C ASN A 149 -1.72 -6.84 23.49
N ILE A 150 -1.32 -5.96 24.42
CA ILE A 150 -1.50 -4.50 24.28
C ILE A 150 -0.65 -4.01 23.10
N ILE A 151 0.62 -4.39 23.07
CA ILE A 151 1.56 -4.04 22.01
C ILE A 151 1.05 -4.54 20.65
N ASN A 152 0.58 -5.80 20.56
CA ASN A 152 0.04 -6.38 19.33
C ASN A 152 -1.09 -5.50 18.76
N SER A 153 -2.02 -5.05 19.61
CA SER A 153 -3.14 -4.21 19.18
C SER A 153 -2.66 -2.88 18.59
N VAL A 154 -1.71 -2.21 19.25
CA VAL A 154 -1.13 -0.94 18.78
C VAL A 154 -0.35 -1.14 17.47
N VAL A 155 0.42 -2.23 17.38
CA VAL A 155 1.22 -2.55 16.19
C VAL A 155 0.33 -2.84 14.98
N ASN A 156 -0.77 -3.57 15.18
CA ASN A 156 -1.73 -3.83 14.09
C ASN A 156 -2.41 -2.54 13.60
N ILE A 157 -2.75 -1.62 14.49
CA ILE A 157 -3.26 -0.30 14.11
C ILE A 157 -2.21 0.47 13.29
N ALA A 158 -0.96 0.49 13.77
CA ALA A 158 0.15 1.16 13.08
C ALA A 158 0.41 0.55 11.70
N LEU A 159 0.47 -0.78 11.58
CA LEU A 159 0.64 -1.48 10.30
C LEU A 159 -0.50 -1.16 9.33
N LYS A 160 -1.75 -1.19 9.80
CA LYS A 160 -2.93 -0.86 8.97
C LYS A 160 -2.87 0.59 8.49
N SER A 161 -2.49 1.53 9.35
CA SER A 161 -2.33 2.94 8.99
C SER A 161 -1.23 3.13 7.94
N LEU A 162 -0.09 2.46 8.10
CA LEU A 162 1.00 2.48 7.12
C LEU A 162 0.56 1.93 5.76
N GLY A 163 -0.13 0.79 5.73
CA GLY A 163 -0.65 0.20 4.50
C GLY A 163 -1.64 1.13 3.80
N ALA A 164 -2.54 1.76 4.56
CA ALA A 164 -3.51 2.73 4.03
C ALA A 164 -2.81 3.97 3.44
N GLN A 165 -1.81 4.52 4.13
CA GLN A 165 -1.03 5.66 3.65
C GLN A 165 -0.26 5.34 2.37
N GLN A 166 0.37 4.17 2.29
CA GLN A 166 1.08 3.74 1.08
C GLN A 166 0.14 3.57 -0.10
N LYS A 167 -1.05 2.98 0.13
CA LYS A 167 -2.08 2.85 -0.90
C LYS A 167 -2.55 4.21 -1.39
N GLN A 168 -2.82 5.14 -0.47
CA GLN A 168 -3.23 6.51 -0.81
C GLN A 168 -2.17 7.22 -1.66
N HIS A 169 -0.91 7.17 -1.24
CA HIS A 169 0.20 7.78 -1.98
C HIS A 169 0.40 7.14 -3.38
N LYS A 170 0.12 5.84 -3.52
CA LYS A 170 0.15 5.18 -4.83
C LYS A 170 -0.98 5.69 -5.73
N ILE A 171 -2.20 5.79 -5.21
CA ILE A 171 -3.36 6.32 -5.94
C ILE A 171 -3.10 7.76 -6.39
N GLU A 172 -2.58 8.61 -5.50
CA GLU A 172 -2.22 10.00 -5.83
C GLU A 172 -1.19 10.06 -6.95
N LYS A 173 -0.16 9.22 -6.89
CA LYS A 173 0.86 9.14 -7.95
C LYS A 173 0.29 8.67 -9.28
N ASP A 174 -0.61 7.70 -9.27
CA ASP A 174 -1.26 7.19 -10.48
C ASP A 174 -2.19 8.27 -11.10
N ILE A 175 -2.90 9.05 -10.27
CA ILE A 175 -3.72 10.19 -10.71
C ILE A 175 -2.84 11.30 -11.32
N LEU A 176 -1.71 11.64 -10.69
CA LEU A 176 -0.77 12.64 -11.21
C LEU A 176 -0.24 12.24 -12.60
N LYS A 177 0.13 10.97 -12.78
CA LYS A 177 0.54 10.47 -14.10
C LYS A 177 -0.59 10.54 -15.12
N ALA A 178 -1.82 10.21 -14.73
CA ALA A 178 -2.97 10.34 -15.62
C ALA A 178 -3.20 11.81 -16.04
N SER A 179 -3.00 12.76 -15.12
CA SER A 179 -3.01 14.20 -15.40
C SER A 179 -1.95 14.59 -16.42
N GLU A 180 -0.71 14.13 -16.24
CA GLU A 180 0.39 14.39 -17.19
C GLU A 180 0.07 13.86 -18.58
N ILE A 181 -0.46 12.63 -18.69
CA ILE A 181 -0.89 12.04 -19.96
C ILE A 181 -1.99 12.88 -20.60
N GLN A 182 -3.05 13.22 -19.84
CA GLN A 182 -4.15 14.04 -20.34
C GLN A 182 -3.66 15.40 -20.86
N ARG A 183 -2.73 16.04 -20.15
CA ARG A 183 -2.12 17.32 -20.57
C ARG A 183 -1.27 17.17 -21.83
N SER A 184 -0.53 16.07 -21.95
CA SER A 184 0.31 15.80 -23.14
C SER A 184 -0.50 15.55 -24.42
N LEU A 185 -1.79 15.20 -24.27
CA LEU A 185 -2.71 14.97 -25.38
C LEU A 185 -3.53 16.22 -25.74
N GLN A 186 -3.41 17.30 -24.96
CA GLN A 186 -4.03 18.58 -25.31
C GLN A 186 -3.22 19.25 -26.43
N PRO A 187 -3.90 19.97 -27.34
CA PRO A 187 -3.21 20.74 -28.38
C PRO A 187 -2.38 21.88 -27.75
N ASP A 188 -1.48 22.44 -28.54
CA ASP A 188 -0.74 23.63 -28.14
C ASP A 188 -1.68 24.78 -27.77
N HIS A 189 -1.31 25.53 -26.73
CA HIS A 189 -2.10 26.65 -26.22
C HIS A 189 -2.26 27.80 -27.22
N LYS A 190 -1.44 27.83 -28.28
CA LYS A 190 -1.47 28.85 -29.32
C LYS A 190 -1.52 28.17 -30.68
N LEU A 191 -2.46 28.60 -31.52
CA LEU A 191 -2.51 28.27 -32.93
C LEU A 191 -2.58 29.56 -33.75
N GLN A 192 -1.70 29.70 -34.73
CA GLN A 192 -1.85 30.70 -35.77
C GLN A 192 -2.58 30.09 -36.96
N PHE A 193 -3.65 30.74 -37.39
CA PHE A 193 -4.43 30.32 -38.54
C PHE A 193 -4.74 31.53 -39.41
N HIS A 194 -4.05 31.63 -40.56
CA HIS A 194 -4.05 32.82 -41.43
C HIS A 194 -3.76 34.09 -40.60
N ASP A 195 -4.65 35.08 -40.65
CA ASP A 195 -4.51 36.35 -39.92
C ASP A 195 -5.00 36.29 -38.46
N TYR A 196 -5.34 35.10 -37.95
CA TYR A 196 -5.85 34.91 -36.58
C TYR A 196 -4.81 34.26 -35.66
N ASP A 197 -4.61 34.87 -34.49
CA ASP A 197 -3.97 34.26 -33.33
C ASP A 197 -5.05 33.68 -32.40
N ILE A 198 -5.05 32.36 -32.22
CA ILE A 198 -6.02 31.64 -31.39
C ILE A 198 -5.31 31.07 -30.17
N TYR A 199 -5.94 31.24 -29.00
CA TYR A 199 -5.41 30.76 -27.74
C TYR A 199 -6.43 29.89 -27.01
N GLY A 200 -5.96 28.81 -26.39
CA GLY A 200 -6.78 27.82 -25.72
C GLY A 200 -6.14 27.36 -24.43
N LEU A 201 -6.93 27.31 -23.37
CA LEU A 201 -6.46 26.91 -22.05
C LEU A 201 -7.56 26.14 -21.33
N CYS A 202 -7.20 24.98 -20.81
CA CYS A 202 -8.05 24.18 -19.95
C CYS A 202 -7.44 24.12 -18.54
N LEU A 203 -8.10 24.74 -17.56
CA LEU A 203 -7.68 24.75 -16.17
C LEU A 203 -8.61 23.85 -15.35
N SER A 204 -8.16 22.64 -15.05
CA SER A 204 -8.92 21.71 -14.23
C SER A 204 -8.87 22.12 -12.74
N ALA A 205 -10.02 22.07 -12.07
CA ALA A 205 -10.12 22.30 -10.62
C ALA A 205 -9.53 21.13 -9.78
N HIS A 206 -9.41 19.94 -10.40
CA HIS A 206 -8.80 18.74 -9.80
C HIS A 206 -7.58 18.29 -10.63
N TYR A 207 -6.90 17.22 -10.21
CA TYR A 207 -5.76 16.66 -10.96
C TYR A 207 -6.13 16.27 -12.41
N VAL A 208 -7.34 15.75 -12.64
CA VAL A 208 -7.85 15.40 -13.97
C VAL A 208 -9.27 15.95 -14.14
N GLY A 209 -9.60 16.41 -15.34
CA GLY A 209 -10.86 17.09 -15.65
C GLY A 209 -11.59 16.47 -16.84
N GLY A 210 -12.89 16.70 -16.94
CA GLY A 210 -13.69 16.31 -18.10
C GLY A 210 -13.64 17.34 -19.24
N ASP A 211 -13.25 18.56 -18.92
CA ASP A 211 -13.20 19.66 -19.87
C ASP A 211 -11.99 19.47 -20.80
N TYR A 212 -12.20 19.76 -22.07
CA TYR A 212 -11.17 19.61 -23.10
C TYR A 212 -11.46 20.54 -24.28
N PHE A 213 -10.40 20.95 -24.97
CA PHE A 213 -10.51 21.65 -26.24
C PHE A 213 -9.54 21.05 -27.27
N ASP A 214 -9.90 21.12 -28.55
CA ASP A 214 -9.02 20.75 -29.66
C ASP A 214 -9.04 21.79 -30.79
N TYR A 215 -7.94 21.83 -31.54
CA TYR A 215 -7.87 22.49 -32.83
C TYR A 215 -7.70 21.44 -33.92
N ILE A 216 -8.68 21.35 -34.81
CA ILE A 216 -8.72 20.38 -35.89
C ILE A 216 -8.50 21.12 -37.20
N LEU A 217 -7.32 20.91 -37.77
CA LEU A 217 -6.97 21.37 -39.10
C LEU A 217 -7.48 20.34 -40.12
N HIS A 218 -8.18 20.82 -41.15
CA HIS A 218 -8.68 19.97 -42.23
C HIS A 218 -7.60 19.74 -43.29
N SER A 219 -7.75 18.68 -44.08
CA SER A 219 -6.80 18.28 -45.13
C SER A 219 -6.62 19.33 -46.23
N VAL A 220 -5.60 19.15 -47.06
CA VAL A 220 -5.11 20.06 -48.13
C VAL A 220 -6.20 20.64 -49.06
N ASP A 221 -7.31 19.93 -49.29
CA ASP A 221 -8.41 20.42 -50.12
C ASP A 221 -9.37 21.41 -49.38
N GLU A 222 -9.21 21.61 -48.07
CA GLU A 222 -10.00 22.51 -47.21
C GLU A 222 -9.10 23.38 -46.29
N GLU A 223 -7.94 23.86 -46.76
CA GLU A 223 -6.96 24.65 -45.99
C GLU A 223 -7.50 25.96 -45.37
N GLU A 224 -8.66 26.45 -45.83
CA GLU A 224 -9.31 27.65 -45.29
C GLU A 224 -10.24 27.36 -44.09
N ARG A 225 -10.31 26.11 -43.62
CA ARG A 225 -11.18 25.73 -42.51
C ARG A 225 -10.40 25.29 -41.28
N LEU A 226 -10.77 25.89 -40.16
CA LEU A 226 -10.37 25.47 -38.82
C LEU A 226 -11.63 25.06 -38.04
N SER A 227 -11.60 23.89 -37.41
CA SER A 227 -12.61 23.51 -36.43
C SER A 227 -12.04 23.62 -35.02
N VAL A 228 -12.76 24.32 -34.15
CA VAL A 228 -12.44 24.45 -32.73
C VAL A 228 -13.45 23.61 -31.96
N LEU A 229 -12.94 22.63 -31.22
CA LEU A 229 -13.74 21.80 -30.33
C LEU A 229 -13.60 22.33 -28.91
N VAL A 230 -14.72 22.50 -28.22
CA VAL A 230 -14.77 22.69 -26.77
C VAL A 230 -15.78 21.69 -26.23
N SER A 231 -15.36 20.93 -25.23
CA SER A 231 -16.17 19.90 -24.59
C SER A 231 -16.15 20.12 -23.09
N ASP A 232 -17.33 20.02 -22.49
CA ASP A 232 -17.55 19.98 -21.05
C ASP A 232 -18.20 18.61 -20.75
N ALA A 233 -17.56 17.84 -19.87
CA ALA A 233 -18.14 16.57 -19.46
C ALA A 233 -18.98 16.79 -18.20
N ALA A 234 -20.18 16.22 -18.16
CA ALA A 234 -21.10 16.36 -17.02
C ALA A 234 -20.56 15.84 -15.66
N ALA A 235 -19.41 15.15 -15.67
CA ALA A 235 -18.75 14.60 -14.48
C ALA A 235 -17.31 15.13 -14.34
N SER A 236 -16.73 14.94 -13.16
CA SER A 236 -15.33 15.30 -12.88
C SER A 236 -14.50 14.08 -12.48
N GLY A 237 -13.17 14.22 -12.50
CA GLY A 237 -12.25 13.16 -12.14
C GLY A 237 -11.92 12.21 -13.29
N LEU A 238 -11.35 11.05 -12.96
CA LEU A 238 -10.76 10.13 -13.94
C LEU A 238 -11.76 9.56 -14.97
N PRO A 239 -13.00 9.18 -14.61
CA PRO A 239 -13.97 8.70 -15.60
C PRO A 239 -14.31 9.76 -16.64
N ALA A 240 -14.52 11.01 -16.20
CA ALA A 240 -14.82 12.13 -17.09
C ALA A 240 -13.65 12.46 -18.01
N ALA A 241 -12.43 12.48 -17.47
CA ALA A 241 -11.21 12.67 -18.26
C ALA A 241 -11.04 11.59 -19.34
N THR A 242 -11.37 10.34 -19.01
CA THR A 242 -11.34 9.22 -19.95
C THR A 242 -12.36 9.38 -21.06
N GLN A 243 -13.59 9.77 -20.72
CA GLN A 243 -14.66 10.03 -21.69
C GLN A 243 -14.28 11.19 -22.63
N ALA A 244 -13.79 12.29 -22.08
CA ALA A 244 -13.34 13.44 -22.85
C ALA A 244 -12.24 13.06 -23.84
N LEU A 245 -11.27 12.25 -23.40
CA LEU A 245 -10.22 11.76 -24.28
C LEU A 245 -10.76 10.83 -25.39
N PHE A 246 -11.67 9.91 -25.04
CA PHE A 246 -12.30 9.04 -26.03
C PHE A 246 -13.09 9.84 -27.09
N VAL A 247 -13.92 10.79 -26.64
CA VAL A 247 -14.67 11.69 -27.51
C VAL A 247 -13.72 12.51 -28.38
N SER A 248 -12.66 13.07 -27.81
CA SER A 248 -11.68 13.86 -28.58
C SER A 248 -11.01 13.04 -29.69
N GLY A 249 -10.62 11.80 -29.40
CA GLY A 249 -10.03 10.90 -30.38
C GLY A 249 -11.03 10.54 -31.49
N ALA A 250 -12.29 10.22 -31.11
CA ALA A 250 -13.35 9.95 -32.07
C ALA A 250 -13.67 11.18 -32.94
N ILE A 251 -13.68 12.39 -32.36
CA ILE A 251 -13.87 13.64 -33.08
C ILE A 251 -12.75 13.85 -34.09
N ARG A 252 -11.49 13.77 -33.63
CA ARG A 252 -10.31 13.98 -34.48
C ARG A 252 -10.26 12.99 -35.64
N MET A 253 -10.50 11.69 -35.39
CA MET A 253 -10.56 10.67 -36.45
C MET A 253 -11.75 10.87 -37.38
N GLY A 254 -12.92 11.23 -36.84
CA GLY A 254 -14.16 11.31 -37.59
C GLY A 254 -14.29 12.59 -38.43
N SER A 255 -13.62 13.66 -38.03
CA SER A 255 -13.65 14.98 -38.68
C SER A 255 -13.21 14.93 -40.15
N THR A 256 -12.36 13.99 -40.53
CA THR A 256 -11.88 13.83 -41.91
C THR A 256 -12.90 13.21 -42.87
N PHE A 257 -14.02 12.67 -42.37
CA PHE A 257 -14.95 11.87 -43.17
C PHE A 257 -16.27 12.56 -43.51
N THR A 258 -16.63 13.67 -42.86
CA THR A 258 -17.92 14.34 -43.10
C THR A 258 -17.84 15.83 -42.81
N PRO A 259 -18.06 16.71 -43.80
CA PRO A 259 -18.02 18.16 -43.59
C PRO A 259 -19.26 18.72 -42.84
N SER A 260 -20.31 17.92 -42.67
CA SER A 260 -21.52 18.33 -41.93
C SER A 260 -21.43 17.98 -40.43
N ILE A 261 -21.25 19.01 -39.60
CA ILE A 261 -21.17 18.89 -38.13
C ILE A 261 -22.39 18.16 -37.55
N SER A 262 -23.61 18.47 -38.01
CA SER A 262 -24.84 17.86 -37.50
C SER A 262 -24.87 16.34 -37.72
N LYS A 263 -24.53 15.89 -38.94
CA LYS A 263 -24.44 14.45 -39.26
C LYS A 263 -23.30 13.79 -38.50
N PHE A 264 -22.20 14.50 -38.31
CA PHE A 264 -21.05 14.02 -37.57
C PHE A 264 -21.37 13.77 -36.10
N MET A 265 -21.95 14.77 -35.41
CA MET A 265 -22.35 14.67 -34.01
C MET A 265 -23.42 13.60 -33.78
N SER A 266 -24.38 13.44 -34.70
CA SER A 266 -25.40 12.38 -34.59
C SER A 266 -24.79 10.98 -34.64
N LYS A 267 -23.81 10.74 -35.52
CA LYS A 267 -23.08 9.45 -35.57
C LYS A 267 -22.27 9.22 -34.31
N LEU A 268 -21.60 10.26 -33.82
CA LEU A 268 -20.77 10.18 -32.63
C LEU A 268 -21.61 9.89 -31.39
N ASN A 269 -22.80 10.49 -31.27
CA ASN A 269 -23.73 10.21 -30.18
C ASN A 269 -24.18 8.74 -30.16
N ASN A 270 -24.47 8.15 -31.33
CA ASN A 270 -24.83 6.73 -31.40
C ASN A 270 -23.67 5.82 -30.99
N LEU A 271 -22.42 6.20 -31.28
CA LEU A 271 -21.23 5.44 -30.92
C LEU A 271 -20.88 5.51 -29.42
N ILE A 272 -21.27 6.58 -28.73
CA ILE A 272 -21.02 6.75 -27.29
C ILE A 272 -22.15 6.15 -26.42
N TYR A 273 -23.38 6.13 -26.93
CA TYR A 273 -24.56 5.71 -26.16
C TYR A 273 -24.84 4.19 -26.21
N GLU A 274 -24.23 3.45 -27.15
CA GLU A 274 -24.22 1.97 -27.14
C GLU A 274 -23.28 1.38 -26.08
#